data_AF-A0A9X1H7C5-F1
#
_entry.id   AF-A0A9X1H7C5-F1
#
_cell.length_a   1.000
_cell.length_b   1.000
_cell.length_c   1.000
_cell.angle_alpha   90.00
_cell.angle_beta   90.00
_cell.angle_gamma   90.00
#
_symmetry.space_group_name_H-M   'P 1'
#
loop_
_entity.id
_entity.type
_entity.pdbx_description
1 polymer ?
#
loop_
_entity_poly.entity_id
_entity_poly.type
_entity_poly.pdbx_seq_one_letter_code
_entity_poly.pdbx_strand_id
1 'polypeptide(L)'
;MKIREVTAKVKDKRDQDYLRVYGLVPLSKASPEKDILARYEYLQQFKKESKEFGSMKQASEALAIRVALENLARNAGYPDPVRLTWAMETKQVQNILSKETEVVLDDVTVSLVINKEGKADLVTYKAGKELKSVPPKYKKDKGILELTNYRKTMREQWTRSRKGLEESMIRGDEFLFAEMQNLFEHPIISKHLEKLVFISNDNQIGFYVDGSLVTGLGEMISLNEKQTFRIAHCFDLHKNNVWVDYQKYCFDNKLQQPFKQVFRELYAPTPDELKEKSISRRYAGHQVQPNQTLALLKTRGWKVDYEEGLQKVFHKEGYQVKMYAMADWFSPADVEAPTLETIEFHSLKDYKNIAFEDINPRIFSEVMRDIDLVVSVAHVGGVDPEASHSSIEMRGVLLRETLRLFKVKNVEIKENHAIIKGKLADYSVHLGSAVVHQLPGKYLSVLPIHSQHRGRLFLPFADEDPKSAEVMSKVLLFAKDDEIQDPTILSQIDKTYA
;
A
#
# COMPACT_ATOMS: atom_id res chain seq x y z
N MET A 1 10.25 32.91 19.82
CA MET A 1 8.95 32.45 20.38
C MET A 1 9.20 31.34 21.40
N LYS A 2 8.44 31.31 22.49
CA LYS A 2 8.50 30.21 23.47
C LYS A 2 7.56 29.08 23.06
N ILE A 3 7.95 27.82 23.28
CA ILE A 3 7.12 26.65 22.90
C ILE A 3 5.73 26.68 23.54
N ARG A 4 5.61 27.20 24.77
CA ARG A 4 4.32 27.35 25.47
C ARG A 4 3.35 28.30 24.75
N GLU A 5 3.86 29.42 24.26
CA GLU A 5 3.04 30.41 23.52
C GLU A 5 2.54 29.81 22.20
N VAL A 6 3.43 29.14 21.47
CA VAL A 6 3.08 28.45 20.22
C VAL A 6 2.05 27.36 20.47
N THR A 7 2.27 26.53 21.50
CA THR A 7 1.34 25.44 21.87
C THR A 7 -0.04 25.99 22.23
N ALA A 8 -0.11 27.07 23.00
CA ALA A 8 -1.38 27.71 23.37
C ALA A 8 -2.13 28.21 22.12
N LYS A 9 -1.46 28.90 21.19
CA LYS A 9 -2.07 29.35 19.94
C LYS A 9 -2.61 28.18 19.10
N VAL A 10 -1.88 27.08 19.02
CA VAL A 10 -2.35 25.87 18.31
C VAL A 10 -3.53 25.22 19.05
N LYS A 11 -3.49 25.10 20.38
CA LYS A 11 -4.59 24.46 21.13
C LYS A 11 -5.87 25.29 21.16
N ASP A 12 -5.74 26.58 21.44
CA ASP A 12 -6.88 27.46 21.68
C ASP A 12 -7.54 27.90 20.37
N LYS A 13 -6.73 28.13 19.32
CA LYS A 13 -7.22 28.67 18.04
C LYS A 13 -7.11 27.70 16.87
N ARG A 14 -6.51 26.51 17.07
CA ARG A 14 -6.22 25.55 16.00
C ARG A 14 -5.46 26.19 14.83
N ASP A 15 -4.58 27.12 15.17
CA ASP A 15 -3.86 27.98 14.23
C ASP A 15 -2.80 27.19 13.46
N GLN A 16 -2.97 27.09 12.14
CA GLN A 16 -2.12 26.29 11.27
C GLN A 16 -0.73 26.90 11.06
N ASP A 17 -0.59 28.22 11.12
CA ASP A 17 0.72 28.87 10.97
C ASP A 17 1.58 28.59 12.20
N TYR A 18 1.00 28.69 13.39
CA TYR A 18 1.69 28.29 14.61
C TYR A 18 1.99 26.78 14.64
N LEU A 19 1.13 25.94 14.06
CA LEU A 19 1.40 24.51 13.93
C LEU A 19 2.63 24.27 13.02
N ARG A 20 2.74 24.97 11.89
CA ARG A 20 3.92 24.88 10.99
C ARG A 20 5.20 25.27 11.72
N VAL A 21 5.17 26.32 12.52
CA VAL A 21 6.34 26.81 13.27
C VAL A 21 6.64 25.97 14.53
N TYR A 22 5.70 25.15 15.00
CA TYR A 22 5.85 24.30 16.20
C TYR A 22 7.14 23.47 16.19
N GLY A 23 7.48 22.89 15.03
CA GLY A 23 8.71 22.12 14.84
C GLY A 23 10.00 22.96 14.86
N LEU A 24 9.93 24.25 14.49
CA LEU A 24 11.09 25.16 14.42
C LEU A 24 11.48 25.76 15.77
N VAL A 25 10.56 25.77 16.74
CA VAL A 25 10.87 26.34 18.06
C VAL A 25 12.07 25.61 18.66
N PRO A 26 13.09 26.30 19.22
CA PRO A 26 14.27 25.64 19.78
C PRO A 26 13.90 24.51 20.75
N LEU A 27 14.63 23.40 20.67
CA LEU A 27 14.43 22.25 21.54
C LEU A 27 14.91 22.56 22.97
N SER A 28 14.35 21.83 23.94
CA SER A 28 14.78 21.85 25.34
C SER A 28 16.28 21.56 25.43
N LYS A 29 17.05 22.47 26.04
CA LYS A 29 18.48 22.24 26.29
C LYS A 29 18.73 21.15 27.34
N ALA A 30 17.81 20.97 28.28
CA ALA A 30 17.95 20.01 29.37
C ALA A 30 17.54 18.58 28.97
N SER A 31 16.58 18.46 28.05
CA SER A 31 16.02 17.17 27.65
C SER A 31 15.58 17.17 26.17
N PRO A 32 16.52 17.32 25.21
CA PRO A 32 16.17 17.44 23.80
C PRO A 32 15.34 16.26 23.30
N GLU A 33 15.74 15.03 23.64
CA GLU A 33 15.08 13.83 23.15
C GLU A 33 13.63 13.68 23.61
N LYS A 34 13.36 13.98 24.90
CA LYS A 34 12.01 13.96 25.46
C LYS A 34 11.13 15.04 24.84
N ASP A 35 11.70 16.20 24.53
CA ASP A 35 10.98 17.29 23.87
C ASP A 35 10.62 16.91 22.43
N ILE A 36 11.55 16.35 21.65
CA ILE A 36 11.27 15.89 20.28
C ILE A 36 10.13 14.86 20.29
N LEU A 37 10.18 13.88 21.20
CA LEU A 37 9.15 12.86 21.32
C LEU A 37 7.78 13.46 21.66
N ALA A 38 7.72 14.34 22.66
CA ALA A 38 6.48 15.00 23.06
C ALA A 38 5.88 15.84 21.92
N ARG A 39 6.72 16.52 21.14
CA ARG A 39 6.28 17.30 19.98
C ARG A 39 5.74 16.40 18.87
N TYR A 40 6.43 15.31 18.59
CA TYR A 40 5.97 14.32 17.63
C TYR A 40 4.60 13.73 18.02
N GLU A 41 4.46 13.33 19.29
CA GLU A 41 3.19 12.83 19.85
C GLU A 41 2.06 13.83 19.69
N TYR A 42 2.33 15.10 19.98
CA TYR A 42 1.37 16.17 19.80
C TYR A 42 0.92 16.31 18.34
N LEU A 43 1.87 16.26 17.38
CA LEU A 43 1.54 16.34 15.95
C LEU A 43 0.71 15.14 15.48
N GLN A 44 0.98 13.92 15.98
CA GLN A 44 0.17 12.74 15.68
C GLN A 44 -1.25 12.85 16.27
N GLN A 45 -1.36 13.35 17.50
CA GLN A 45 -2.65 13.58 18.13
C GLN A 45 -3.46 14.65 17.38
N PHE A 46 -2.83 15.75 16.98
CA PHE A 46 -3.48 16.80 16.17
C PHE A 46 -3.99 16.23 14.83
N LYS A 47 -3.19 15.40 14.15
CA LYS A 47 -3.57 14.69 12.91
C LYS A 47 -4.82 13.84 13.09
N LYS A 48 -4.96 13.19 14.25
CA LYS A 48 -6.09 12.32 14.56
C LYS A 48 -7.37 13.10 14.77
N GLU A 49 -7.30 14.18 15.55
CA GLU A 49 -8.42 15.11 15.78
C GLU A 49 -8.85 15.81 14.48
N SER A 50 -7.94 16.00 13.53
CA SER A 50 -8.25 16.58 12.22
C SER A 50 -9.40 15.85 11.50
N LYS A 51 -9.55 14.54 11.75
CA LYS A 51 -10.60 13.71 11.14
C LYS A 51 -12.02 14.11 11.53
N GLU A 52 -12.19 14.89 12.60
CA GLU A 52 -13.48 15.40 13.05
C GLU A 52 -14.00 16.56 12.17
N PHE A 53 -13.13 17.13 11.32
CA PHE A 53 -13.47 18.26 10.45
C PHE A 53 -13.78 17.81 9.01
N GLY A 54 -14.34 18.73 8.21
CA GLY A 54 -14.61 18.50 6.78
C GLY A 54 -13.33 18.28 5.95
N SER A 55 -13.51 17.70 4.75
CA SER A 55 -12.43 17.25 3.85
C SER A 55 -11.42 18.34 3.45
N MET A 56 -11.89 19.59 3.34
CA MET A 56 -11.07 20.76 3.01
C MET A 56 -10.14 21.15 4.17
N LYS A 57 -10.69 21.20 5.40
CA LYS A 57 -9.91 21.50 6.61
C LYS A 57 -8.92 20.39 6.94
N GLN A 58 -9.31 19.13 6.74
CA GLN A 58 -8.38 18.01 6.85
C GLN A 58 -7.18 18.14 5.90
N ALA A 59 -7.40 18.60 4.66
CA ALA A 59 -6.32 18.76 3.69
C ALA A 59 -5.34 19.89 4.09
N SER A 60 -5.87 21.03 4.55
CA SER A 60 -5.02 22.14 5.00
C SER A 60 -4.27 21.83 6.28
N GLU A 61 -4.91 21.16 7.25
CA GLU A 61 -4.26 20.67 8.46
C GLU A 61 -3.20 19.60 8.16
N ALA A 62 -3.48 18.66 7.26
CA ALA A 62 -2.49 17.66 6.82
C ALA A 62 -1.23 18.31 6.23
N LEU A 63 -1.41 19.37 5.42
CA LEU A 63 -0.30 20.15 4.89
C LEU A 63 0.50 20.83 6.02
N ALA A 64 -0.19 21.44 6.98
CA ALA A 64 0.46 22.10 8.12
C ALA A 64 1.25 21.10 9.00
N ILE A 65 0.70 19.90 9.26
CA ILE A 65 1.37 18.83 10.00
C ILE A 65 2.62 18.35 9.26
N ARG A 66 2.54 18.17 7.93
CA ARG A 66 3.69 17.77 7.12
C ARG A 66 4.85 18.77 7.27
N VAL A 67 4.55 20.06 7.11
CA VAL A 67 5.54 21.14 7.30
C VAL A 67 6.07 21.16 8.73
N ALA A 68 5.20 20.95 9.73
CA ALA A 68 5.62 20.89 11.13
C ALA A 68 6.59 19.73 11.40
N LEU A 69 6.37 18.56 10.79
CA LEU A 69 7.27 17.40 10.88
C LEU A 69 8.59 17.63 10.12
N GLU A 70 8.56 18.26 8.94
CA GLU A 70 9.77 18.70 8.21
C GLU A 70 10.62 19.64 9.05
N ASN A 71 9.97 20.61 9.69
CA ASN A 71 10.63 21.55 10.58
C ASN A 71 11.18 20.87 11.84
N LEU A 72 10.41 19.97 12.45
CA LEU A 72 10.87 19.22 13.62
C LEU A 72 12.07 18.33 13.28
N ALA A 73 12.06 17.68 12.11
CA ALA A 73 13.15 16.82 11.65
C ALA A 73 14.45 17.61 11.50
N ARG A 74 14.38 18.75 10.78
CA ARG A 74 15.52 19.66 10.61
C ARG A 74 16.07 20.16 11.94
N ASN A 75 15.19 20.61 12.84
CA ASN A 75 15.57 21.13 14.15
C ASN A 75 16.17 20.04 15.07
N ALA A 76 15.73 18.79 14.90
CA ALA A 76 16.22 17.64 15.65
C ALA A 76 17.42 16.94 14.99
N GLY A 77 17.93 17.44 13.86
CA GLY A 77 19.09 16.88 13.16
C GLY A 77 18.80 15.62 12.34
N TYR A 78 17.54 15.30 12.06
CA TYR A 78 17.19 14.20 11.16
C TYR A 78 17.21 14.67 9.70
N PRO A 79 17.68 13.83 8.76
CA PRO A 79 17.72 14.17 7.33
C PRO A 79 16.33 14.50 6.76
N ASP A 80 15.28 13.83 7.26
CA ASP A 80 13.91 13.98 6.77
C ASP A 80 12.87 13.59 7.84
N PRO A 81 11.57 13.92 7.61
CA PRO A 81 10.47 13.55 8.51
C PRO A 81 10.27 12.06 8.73
N VAL A 82 10.64 11.22 7.77
CA VAL A 82 10.41 9.77 7.83
C VAL A 82 11.36 9.16 8.85
N ARG A 83 12.65 9.50 8.79
CA ARG A 83 13.65 9.09 9.78
C ARG A 83 13.34 9.60 11.18
N LEU A 84 12.90 10.86 11.30
CA LEU A 84 12.38 11.39 12.57
C LEU A 84 11.22 10.51 13.07
N THR A 85 10.24 10.23 12.22
CA THR A 85 9.05 9.45 12.56
C THR A 85 9.45 8.09 13.11
N TRP A 86 10.32 7.36 12.42
CA TRP A 86 10.78 6.05 12.87
C TRP A 86 11.54 6.12 14.17
N ALA A 87 12.48 7.05 14.32
CA ALA A 87 13.21 7.23 15.57
C ALA A 87 12.27 7.50 16.75
N MET A 88 11.23 8.32 16.54
CA MET A 88 10.24 8.59 17.57
C MET A 88 9.33 7.39 17.85
N GLU A 89 8.95 6.61 16.82
CA GLU A 89 8.19 5.37 17.01
C GLU A 89 8.99 4.34 17.80
N THR A 90 10.29 4.18 17.52
CA THR A 90 11.19 3.33 18.31
C THR A 90 11.18 3.75 19.77
N LYS A 91 11.37 5.05 20.06
CA LYS A 91 11.38 5.57 21.43
C LYS A 91 10.03 5.37 22.13
N GLN A 92 8.92 5.54 21.42
CA GLN A 92 7.59 5.26 21.97
C GLN A 92 7.44 3.81 22.37
N VAL A 93 7.84 2.87 21.51
CA VAL A 93 7.73 1.44 21.81
C VAL A 93 8.64 1.05 22.95
N GLN A 94 9.89 1.52 22.98
CA GLN A 94 10.80 1.30 24.09
C GLN A 94 10.21 1.80 25.42
N ASN A 95 9.61 2.99 25.44
CA ASN A 95 8.93 3.54 26.62
C ASN A 95 7.70 2.74 27.05
N ILE A 96 7.01 2.08 26.13
CA ILE A 96 5.88 1.20 26.45
C ILE A 96 6.40 -0.12 27.03
N LEU A 97 7.39 -0.73 26.37
CA LEU A 97 7.96 -2.01 26.78
C LEU A 97 8.78 -1.93 28.07
N SER A 98 9.24 -0.74 28.46
CA SER A 98 9.90 -0.52 29.75
C SER A 98 8.93 -0.43 30.93
N LYS A 99 7.62 -0.41 30.68
CA LYS A 99 6.58 -0.35 31.71
C LYS A 99 5.95 -1.72 31.93
N GLU A 100 5.06 -1.81 32.90
CA GLU A 100 4.29 -3.01 33.15
C GLU A 100 3.34 -3.31 31.98
N THR A 101 3.57 -4.44 31.32
CA THR A 101 2.82 -4.92 30.15
C THR A 101 1.83 -6.04 30.50
N GLU A 102 1.70 -6.36 31.78
CA GLU A 102 0.82 -7.39 32.31
C GLU A 102 0.07 -6.86 33.52
N VAL A 103 -1.23 -7.13 33.59
CA VAL A 103 -2.09 -6.72 34.70
C VAL A 103 -2.80 -7.95 35.24
N VAL A 104 -2.62 -8.23 36.53
CA VAL A 104 -3.25 -9.36 37.24
C VAL A 104 -4.37 -8.83 38.14
N LEU A 105 -5.59 -9.33 37.93
CA LEU A 105 -6.81 -8.96 38.66
C LEU A 105 -7.55 -10.23 39.07
N ASP A 106 -7.56 -10.53 40.37
CA ASP A 106 -8.10 -11.79 40.91
C ASP A 106 -7.45 -13.02 40.25
N ASP A 107 -8.23 -13.82 39.51
CA ASP A 107 -7.77 -14.99 38.76
C ASP A 107 -7.55 -14.71 37.26
N VAL A 108 -7.57 -13.43 36.87
CA VAL A 108 -7.47 -12.97 35.47
C VAL A 108 -6.16 -12.23 35.24
N THR A 109 -5.38 -12.68 34.26
CA THR A 109 -4.16 -12.01 33.79
C THR A 109 -4.42 -11.45 32.38
N VAL A 110 -4.12 -10.18 32.16
CA VAL A 110 -4.18 -9.53 30.84
C VAL A 110 -2.80 -9.04 30.47
N SER A 111 -2.26 -9.52 29.35
CA SER A 111 -0.91 -9.19 28.90
C SER A 111 -0.95 -8.56 27.51
N LEU A 112 -0.16 -7.50 27.32
CA LEU A 112 0.10 -6.90 26.02
C LEU A 112 1.17 -7.71 25.29
N VAL A 113 0.82 -8.26 24.13
CA VAL A 113 1.73 -9.07 23.32
C VAL A 113 1.87 -8.48 21.92
N ILE A 114 3.04 -8.65 21.30
CA ILE A 114 3.25 -8.38 19.88
C ILE A 114 3.32 -9.73 19.17
N ASN A 115 2.42 -9.95 18.23
CA ASN A 115 2.39 -11.22 17.49
C ASN A 115 3.52 -11.31 16.45
N LYS A 116 3.64 -12.46 15.77
CA LYS A 116 4.67 -12.70 14.74
C LYS A 116 4.59 -11.73 13.54
N GLU A 117 3.44 -11.12 13.30
CA GLU A 117 3.24 -10.08 12.28
C GLU A 117 3.57 -8.65 12.77
N GLY A 118 4.05 -8.49 14.01
CA GLY A 118 4.36 -7.18 14.60
C GLY A 118 3.14 -6.43 15.11
N LYS A 119 1.96 -7.06 15.14
CA LYS A 119 0.70 -6.43 15.57
C LYS A 119 0.48 -6.67 17.06
N ALA A 120 0.31 -5.58 17.80
CA ALA A 120 0.01 -5.64 19.22
C ALA A 120 -1.42 -6.17 19.48
N ASP A 121 -1.60 -7.02 20.49
CA ASP A 121 -2.89 -7.44 21.02
C ASP A 121 -2.89 -7.59 22.55
N LEU A 122 -4.09 -7.71 23.12
CA LEU A 122 -4.26 -8.08 24.53
C LEU A 122 -4.69 -9.55 24.58
N VAL A 123 -3.88 -10.37 25.24
CA VAL A 123 -4.23 -11.76 25.54
C VAL A 123 -4.71 -11.81 26.98
N THR A 124 -5.80 -12.53 27.23
CA THR A 124 -6.41 -12.64 28.56
C THR A 124 -6.44 -14.10 28.97
N TYR A 125 -5.91 -14.40 30.15
CA TYR A 125 -6.01 -15.72 30.78
C TYR A 125 -6.85 -15.63 32.04
N LYS A 126 -7.66 -16.66 32.30
CA LYS A 126 -8.36 -16.84 33.57
C LYS A 126 -8.08 -18.24 34.09
N ALA A 127 -7.47 -18.35 35.26
CA ALA A 127 -7.05 -19.64 35.85
C ALA A 127 -6.32 -20.56 34.84
N GLY A 128 -5.42 -19.99 34.04
CA GLY A 128 -4.64 -20.71 33.02
C GLY A 128 -5.34 -20.95 31.67
N LYS A 129 -6.62 -20.57 31.51
CA LYS A 129 -7.36 -20.71 30.24
C LYS A 129 -7.46 -19.38 29.50
N GLU A 130 -7.10 -19.36 28.23
CA GLU A 130 -7.24 -18.17 27.38
C GLU A 130 -8.72 -17.80 27.16
N LEU A 131 -9.04 -16.52 27.29
CA LEU A 131 -10.35 -15.93 27.04
C LEU A 131 -10.33 -15.11 25.76
N LYS A 132 -11.45 -15.10 25.03
CA LYS A 132 -11.62 -14.28 23.81
C LYS A 132 -11.54 -12.77 24.03
N SER A 133 -11.76 -12.31 25.26
CA SER A 133 -11.78 -10.89 25.59
C SER A 133 -11.63 -10.65 27.09
N VAL A 134 -11.13 -9.47 27.46
CA VAL A 134 -11.11 -9.00 28.85
C VAL A 134 -12.52 -8.99 29.45
N PRO A 135 -12.74 -9.62 30.62
CA PRO A 135 -14.04 -9.65 31.29
C PRO A 135 -14.62 -8.24 31.53
N PRO A 136 -15.95 -8.03 31.36
CA PRO A 136 -16.57 -6.72 31.47
C PRO A 136 -16.28 -5.97 32.78
N LYS A 137 -16.16 -6.70 33.90
CA LYS A 137 -15.85 -6.15 35.24
C LYS A 137 -14.52 -5.39 35.26
N TYR A 138 -13.52 -5.84 34.50
CA TYR A 138 -12.16 -5.28 34.52
C TYR A 138 -11.88 -4.30 33.38
N LYS A 139 -12.80 -4.11 32.43
CA LYS A 139 -12.58 -3.20 31.28
C LYS A 139 -12.30 -1.75 31.65
N LYS A 140 -12.77 -1.31 32.82
CA LYS A 140 -12.59 0.06 33.35
C LYS A 140 -11.44 0.16 34.35
N ASP A 141 -10.74 -0.93 34.61
CA ASP A 141 -9.55 -0.91 35.46
C ASP A 141 -8.46 -0.02 34.83
N LYS A 142 -7.71 0.71 35.67
CA LYS A 142 -6.71 1.68 35.19
C LYS A 142 -5.58 1.01 34.40
N GLY A 143 -5.09 -0.13 34.87
CA GLY A 143 -4.04 -0.89 34.18
C GLY A 143 -4.54 -1.44 32.84
N ILE A 144 -5.77 -1.97 32.81
CA ILE A 144 -6.38 -2.45 31.56
C ILE A 144 -6.59 -1.34 30.53
N LEU A 145 -7.03 -0.15 30.96
CA LEU A 145 -7.17 1.02 30.09
C LEU A 145 -5.81 1.46 29.55
N GLU A 146 -4.76 1.40 30.37
CA GLU A 146 -3.39 1.71 29.97
C GLU A 146 -2.86 0.70 28.94
N LEU A 147 -2.99 -0.60 29.17
CA LEU A 147 -2.65 -1.64 28.19
C LEU A 147 -3.42 -1.48 26.88
N THR A 148 -4.70 -1.11 26.96
CA THR A 148 -5.54 -0.83 25.79
C THR A 148 -5.01 0.36 24.99
N ASN A 149 -4.54 1.42 25.67
CA ASN A 149 -3.90 2.57 25.03
C ASN A 149 -2.57 2.18 24.38
N TYR A 150 -1.74 1.37 25.03
CA TYR A 150 -0.49 0.85 24.46
C TYR A 150 -0.72 0.03 23.20
N ARG A 151 -1.67 -0.92 23.24
CA ARG A 151 -2.11 -1.67 22.05
C ARG A 151 -2.55 -0.75 20.93
N LYS A 152 -3.32 0.30 21.24
CA LYS A 152 -3.81 1.26 20.25
C LYS A 152 -2.65 2.01 19.59
N THR A 153 -1.73 2.55 20.39
CA THR A 153 -0.53 3.25 19.90
C THR A 153 0.30 2.35 18.96
N MET A 154 0.60 1.13 19.40
CA MET A 154 1.38 0.16 18.60
C MET A 154 0.67 -0.25 17.30
N ARG A 155 -0.67 -0.42 17.31
CA ARG A 155 -1.44 -0.69 16.09
C ARG A 155 -1.49 0.49 15.11
N GLU A 156 -1.54 1.70 15.64
CA GLU A 156 -1.46 2.93 14.84
C GLU A 156 -0.07 3.07 14.21
N GLN A 157 1.01 2.71 14.92
CA GLN A 157 2.36 2.60 14.36
C GLN A 157 2.46 1.51 13.29
N TRP A 158 1.94 0.31 13.55
CA TRP A 158 1.91 -0.78 12.57
C TRP A 158 1.26 -0.33 11.25
N THR A 159 0.09 0.31 11.31
CA THR A 159 -0.59 0.84 10.12
C THR A 159 0.24 1.92 9.41
N ARG A 160 0.86 2.84 10.16
CA ARG A 160 1.65 3.95 9.60
C ARG A 160 2.94 3.48 8.97
N SER A 161 3.64 2.53 9.60
CA SER A 161 4.88 1.96 9.06
C SER A 161 4.65 1.27 7.71
N ARG A 162 3.59 0.48 7.57
CA ARG A 162 3.21 -0.15 6.28
C ARG A 162 3.09 0.89 5.17
N LYS A 163 2.31 1.95 5.40
CA LYS A 163 2.13 3.02 4.40
C LYS A 163 3.43 3.80 4.14
N GLY A 164 4.19 4.11 5.19
CA GLY A 164 5.45 4.83 5.08
C GLY A 164 6.50 4.07 4.27
N LEU A 165 6.57 2.75 4.43
CA LEU A 165 7.48 1.88 3.67
C LEU A 165 7.07 1.77 2.19
N GLU A 166 5.77 1.69 1.88
CA GLU A 166 5.31 1.73 0.49
C GLU A 166 5.65 3.06 -0.18
N GLU A 167 5.37 4.19 0.49
CA GLU A 167 5.73 5.50 -0.04
C GLU A 167 7.25 5.68 -0.19
N SER A 168 8.03 5.07 0.70
CA SER A 168 9.49 5.08 0.64
C SER A 168 10.03 4.30 -0.54
N MET A 169 9.44 3.14 -0.85
CA MET A 169 9.70 2.41 -2.10
C MET A 169 9.40 3.30 -3.32
N ILE A 170 8.22 3.94 -3.36
CA ILE A 170 7.79 4.78 -4.49
C ILE A 170 8.70 6.00 -4.69
N ARG A 171 9.14 6.66 -3.61
CA ARG A 171 10.09 7.78 -3.69
C ARG A 171 11.51 7.33 -3.99
N GLY A 172 11.84 6.07 -3.68
CA GLY A 172 13.21 5.57 -3.71
C GLY A 172 14.06 6.27 -2.65
N ASP A 173 13.55 6.32 -1.41
CA ASP A 173 14.36 6.83 -0.30
C ASP A 173 15.50 5.85 -0.03
N GLU A 174 16.71 6.37 0.12
CA GLU A 174 17.90 5.57 0.41
C GLU A 174 18.08 5.45 1.92
N PHE A 175 18.49 4.29 2.40
CA PHE A 175 18.84 3.97 3.78
C PHE A 175 20.32 3.69 3.88
N LEU A 176 20.98 4.23 4.89
CA LEU A 176 22.35 3.85 5.22
C LEU A 176 22.36 2.46 5.87
N PHE A 177 23.46 1.72 5.76
CA PHE A 177 23.63 0.41 6.41
C PHE A 177 23.31 0.45 7.92
N ALA A 178 23.84 1.43 8.65
CA ALA A 178 23.57 1.59 10.08
C ALA A 178 22.09 1.93 10.38
N GLU A 179 21.42 2.66 9.49
CA GLU A 179 19.99 2.94 9.64
C GLU A 179 19.16 1.67 9.45
N MET A 180 19.53 0.83 8.49
CA MET A 180 18.91 -0.48 8.28
C MET A 180 19.05 -1.36 9.53
N GLN A 181 20.24 -1.45 10.12
CA GLN A 181 20.45 -2.21 11.36
C GLN A 181 19.52 -1.74 12.48
N ASN A 182 19.47 -0.43 12.73
CA ASN A 182 18.61 0.15 13.76
C ASN A 182 17.11 -0.09 13.51
N LEU A 183 16.67 -0.05 12.25
CA LEU A 183 15.27 -0.30 11.89
C LEU A 183 14.87 -1.77 12.10
N PHE A 184 15.79 -2.70 11.90
CA PHE A 184 15.55 -4.13 12.11
C PHE A 184 15.52 -4.51 13.61
N GLU A 185 16.02 -3.67 14.51
CA GLU A 185 15.82 -3.81 15.96
C GLU A 185 14.39 -3.42 16.41
N HIS A 186 13.64 -2.68 15.58
CA HIS A 186 12.31 -2.19 15.96
C HIS A 186 11.28 -3.34 15.95
N PRO A 187 10.55 -3.66 17.04
CA PRO A 187 9.70 -4.86 17.14
C PRO A 187 8.47 -4.89 16.22
N ILE A 188 8.00 -3.72 15.78
CA ILE A 188 6.88 -3.56 14.83
C ILE A 188 7.37 -3.38 13.38
N ILE A 189 8.25 -2.40 13.12
CA ILE A 189 8.69 -2.05 11.76
C ILE A 189 9.50 -3.17 11.12
N SER A 190 10.37 -3.85 11.87
CA SER A 190 11.13 -5.02 11.39
C SER A 190 10.23 -6.08 10.77
N LYS A 191 9.05 -6.35 11.34
CA LYS A 191 8.10 -7.36 10.82
C LYS A 191 7.49 -7.01 9.48
N HIS A 192 7.57 -5.75 9.06
CA HIS A 192 7.31 -5.36 7.67
C HIS A 192 8.57 -5.48 6.81
N LEU A 193 9.70 -4.96 7.29
CA LEU A 193 10.96 -4.93 6.55
C LEU A 193 11.50 -6.33 6.21
N GLU A 194 11.38 -7.30 7.13
CA GLU A 194 11.75 -8.71 6.94
C GLU A 194 11.06 -9.36 5.72
N LYS A 195 9.96 -8.78 5.25
CA LYS A 195 9.13 -9.29 4.15
C LYS A 195 9.30 -8.50 2.84
N LEU A 196 10.15 -7.49 2.85
CA LEU A 196 10.39 -6.61 1.71
C LEU A 196 11.72 -6.97 1.04
N VAL A 197 11.75 -6.81 -0.27
CA VAL A 197 12.96 -6.94 -1.08
C VAL A 197 13.66 -5.58 -1.13
N PHE A 198 14.97 -5.56 -0.97
CA PHE A 198 15.80 -4.36 -1.05
C PHE A 198 16.71 -4.43 -2.27
N ILE A 199 17.14 -3.25 -2.73
CA ILE A 199 18.19 -3.09 -3.72
C ILE A 199 19.27 -2.17 -3.15
N SER A 200 20.52 -2.59 -3.23
CA SER A 200 21.67 -1.78 -2.84
C SER A 200 22.10 -0.82 -3.97
N ASN A 201 22.99 0.11 -3.66
CA ASN A 201 23.57 1.04 -4.63
C ASN A 201 24.45 0.37 -5.71
N ASP A 202 24.89 -0.87 -5.50
CA ASP A 202 25.60 -1.73 -6.47
C ASP A 202 24.66 -2.75 -7.16
N ASN A 203 23.34 -2.54 -7.08
CA ASN A 203 22.29 -3.35 -7.71
C ASN A 203 22.19 -4.81 -7.21
N GLN A 204 22.71 -5.11 -6.02
CA GLN A 204 22.41 -6.38 -5.35
C GLN A 204 20.98 -6.33 -4.80
N ILE A 205 20.22 -7.40 -5.01
CA ILE A 205 18.81 -7.47 -4.65
C ILE A 205 18.59 -8.65 -3.71
N GLY A 206 17.84 -8.45 -2.62
CA GLY A 206 17.47 -9.53 -1.71
C GLY A 206 16.65 -9.08 -0.51
N PHE A 207 16.23 -10.05 0.31
CA PHE A 207 15.69 -9.79 1.65
C PHE A 207 16.84 -9.47 2.59
N TYR A 208 16.68 -8.46 3.44
CA TYR A 208 17.70 -8.15 4.45
C TYR A 208 17.62 -9.14 5.61
N VAL A 209 18.73 -9.83 5.88
CA VAL A 209 18.88 -10.82 6.95
C VAL A 209 20.26 -10.64 7.59
N ASP A 210 20.29 -10.26 8.86
CA ASP A 210 21.52 -10.18 9.69
C ASP A 210 22.70 -9.46 9.01
N GLY A 211 22.46 -8.30 8.41
CA GLY A 211 23.50 -7.52 7.73
C GLY A 211 23.93 -8.07 6.37
N SER A 212 23.15 -8.99 5.79
CA SER A 212 23.33 -9.52 4.43
C SER A 212 22.04 -9.39 3.61
N LEU A 213 22.13 -9.52 2.29
CA LEU A 213 20.96 -9.71 1.42
C LEU A 213 20.84 -11.19 1.05
N VAL A 214 19.64 -11.74 1.09
CA VAL A 214 19.34 -13.11 0.65
C VAL A 214 18.46 -13.05 -0.60
N THR A 215 18.93 -13.63 -1.70
CA THR A 215 18.21 -13.60 -2.98
C THR A 215 16.94 -14.46 -2.95
N GLY A 216 16.07 -14.33 -3.94
CA GLY A 216 14.90 -15.19 -4.11
C GLY A 216 15.24 -16.69 -4.30
N LEU A 217 16.50 -17.00 -4.63
CA LEU A 217 17.03 -18.36 -4.75
C LEU A 217 17.72 -18.85 -3.46
N GLY A 218 17.81 -18.01 -2.43
CA GLY A 218 18.44 -18.33 -1.15
C GLY A 218 19.94 -18.08 -1.09
N GLU A 219 20.52 -17.42 -2.09
CA GLU A 219 21.95 -17.06 -2.07
C GLU A 219 22.19 -15.87 -1.15
N MET A 220 23.23 -15.96 -0.32
CA MET A 220 23.60 -14.89 0.61
C MET A 220 24.64 -13.97 -0.04
N ILE A 221 24.34 -12.67 -0.04
CA ILE A 221 25.18 -11.60 -0.54
C ILE A 221 25.65 -10.79 0.66
N SER A 222 26.95 -10.84 0.94
CA SER A 222 27.56 -10.03 1.99
C SER A 222 27.54 -8.55 1.64
N LEU A 223 27.27 -7.73 2.65
CA LEU A 223 27.17 -6.28 2.52
C LEU A 223 28.38 -5.60 3.15
N ASN A 224 28.67 -4.38 2.70
CA ASN A 224 29.67 -3.52 3.32
C ASN A 224 28.99 -2.33 4.04
N GLU A 225 29.65 -1.79 5.05
CA GLU A 225 29.08 -0.71 5.89
C GLU A 225 28.82 0.61 5.13
N LYS A 226 29.38 0.77 3.92
CA LYS A 226 29.21 1.96 3.07
C LYS A 226 28.05 1.83 2.08
N GLN A 227 27.42 0.66 1.98
CA GLN A 227 26.29 0.47 1.09
C GLN A 227 25.08 1.28 1.56
N THR A 228 24.33 1.74 0.56
CA THR A 228 22.99 2.31 0.77
C THR A 228 21.97 1.41 0.12
N PHE A 229 20.77 1.40 0.70
CA PHE A 229 19.68 0.49 0.33
C PHE A 229 18.44 1.28 -0.03
N ARG A 230 17.63 0.75 -0.94
CA ARG A 230 16.25 1.19 -1.15
C ARG A 230 15.36 -0.03 -1.05
N ILE A 231 14.09 0.16 -0.68
CA ILE A 231 13.09 -0.88 -0.92
C ILE A 231 12.96 -1.01 -2.44
N ALA A 232 13.20 -2.20 -2.98
CA ALA A 232 13.20 -2.44 -4.41
C ALA A 232 11.79 -2.21 -5.00
N HIS A 233 11.70 -1.50 -6.10
CA HIS A 233 10.48 -1.40 -6.89
C HIS A 233 10.35 -2.59 -7.84
N CYS A 234 9.14 -2.94 -8.31
CA CYS A 234 8.97 -4.01 -9.31
C CYS A 234 9.76 -3.74 -10.60
N PHE A 235 9.95 -2.46 -10.95
CA PHE A 235 10.85 -2.05 -12.04
C PHE A 235 12.29 -2.53 -11.82
N ASP A 236 12.83 -2.44 -10.60
CA ASP A 236 14.19 -2.88 -10.30
C ASP A 236 14.32 -4.40 -10.47
N LEU A 237 13.30 -5.15 -10.05
CA LEU A 237 13.25 -6.61 -10.21
C LEU A 237 13.15 -7.03 -11.68
N HIS A 238 12.32 -6.32 -12.46
CA HIS A 238 12.19 -6.52 -13.90
C HIS A 238 13.50 -6.21 -14.62
N LYS A 239 14.10 -5.05 -14.35
CA LYS A 239 15.35 -4.62 -14.97
C LYS A 239 16.50 -5.60 -14.73
N ASN A 240 16.53 -6.25 -13.56
CA ASN A 240 17.57 -7.21 -13.20
C ASN A 240 17.18 -8.67 -13.48
N ASN A 241 16.04 -8.94 -14.12
CA ASN A 241 15.56 -10.29 -14.48
C ASN A 241 15.39 -11.27 -13.30
N VAL A 242 15.13 -10.76 -12.09
CA VAL A 242 14.97 -11.58 -10.86
C VAL A 242 13.53 -11.62 -10.34
N TRP A 243 12.61 -10.96 -11.05
CA TRP A 243 11.25 -10.74 -10.55
C TRP A 243 10.48 -12.03 -10.27
N VAL A 244 10.57 -13.00 -11.18
CA VAL A 244 9.89 -14.30 -11.07
C VAL A 244 10.40 -15.09 -9.86
N ASP A 245 11.70 -15.01 -9.55
CA ASP A 245 12.29 -15.73 -8.43
C ASP A 245 11.71 -15.26 -7.09
N TYR A 246 11.56 -13.93 -6.92
CA TYR A 246 10.93 -13.38 -5.71
C TYR A 246 9.43 -13.68 -5.62
N GLN A 247 8.72 -13.67 -6.75
CA GLN A 247 7.30 -14.05 -6.78
C GLN A 247 7.12 -15.50 -6.34
N LYS A 248 7.93 -16.41 -6.89
CA LYS A 248 7.94 -17.83 -6.50
C LYS A 248 8.32 -18.01 -5.03
N TYR A 249 9.36 -17.31 -4.56
CA TYR A 249 9.79 -17.34 -3.16
C TYR A 249 8.64 -16.97 -2.20
N CYS A 250 7.84 -15.94 -2.55
CA CYS A 250 6.71 -15.53 -1.71
C CYS A 250 5.65 -16.63 -1.57
N PHE A 251 5.37 -17.37 -2.65
CA PHE A 251 4.45 -18.49 -2.63
C PHE A 251 5.01 -19.71 -1.88
N ASP A 252 6.26 -20.09 -2.16
CA ASP A 252 6.91 -21.25 -1.54
C ASP A 252 7.02 -21.10 -0.02
N ASN A 253 7.28 -19.88 0.46
CA ASN A 253 7.42 -19.57 1.89
C ASN A 253 6.15 -19.06 2.56
N LYS A 254 5.02 -18.99 1.82
CA LYS A 254 3.77 -18.35 2.28
C LYS A 254 4.01 -16.95 2.87
N LEU A 255 4.95 -16.21 2.28
CA LEU A 255 5.34 -14.89 2.71
C LEU A 255 4.31 -13.88 2.19
N GLN A 256 3.64 -13.21 3.13
CA GLN A 256 2.70 -12.14 2.82
C GLN A 256 3.36 -10.77 2.97
N GLN A 257 3.63 -10.10 1.86
CA GLN A 257 4.22 -8.75 1.87
C GLN A 257 3.27 -7.72 2.51
N PRO A 258 3.80 -6.69 3.19
CA PRO A 258 2.98 -5.68 3.83
C PRO A 258 2.17 -4.85 2.83
N PHE A 259 2.60 -4.75 1.57
CA PHE A 259 1.89 -4.14 0.45
C PHE A 259 2.32 -4.85 -0.85
N LYS A 260 1.62 -4.62 -1.96
CA LYS A 260 2.04 -5.10 -3.30
C LYS A 260 3.40 -4.49 -3.67
N GLN A 261 4.46 -5.28 -3.50
CA GLN A 261 5.82 -4.96 -3.97
C GLN A 261 6.20 -5.87 -5.15
N VAL A 262 6.42 -7.17 -4.91
CA VAL A 262 6.82 -8.11 -5.99
C VAL A 262 5.63 -8.57 -6.83
N PHE A 263 4.41 -8.23 -6.42
CA PHE A 263 3.17 -8.39 -7.21
C PHE A 263 2.57 -7.03 -7.59
N ARG A 264 3.41 -6.00 -7.64
CA ARG A 264 3.01 -4.67 -8.07
C ARG A 264 2.99 -4.60 -9.60
N GLU A 265 1.90 -4.08 -10.15
CA GLU A 265 1.72 -3.88 -11.58
C GLU A 265 2.79 -2.91 -12.12
N LEU A 266 3.51 -3.30 -13.17
CA LEU A 266 4.54 -2.50 -13.80
C LEU A 266 4.00 -1.82 -15.06
N TYR A 267 4.23 -0.52 -15.18
CA TYR A 267 3.89 0.24 -16.37
C TYR A 267 5.16 0.88 -16.94
N ALA A 268 5.51 0.48 -18.17
CA ALA A 268 6.56 1.12 -18.96
C ALA A 268 5.93 1.95 -20.08
N PRO A 269 6.64 2.96 -20.63
CA PRO A 269 6.21 3.63 -21.86
C PRO A 269 6.00 2.61 -22.99
N THR A 270 4.87 2.71 -23.66
CA THR A 270 4.53 1.91 -24.84
C THR A 270 5.29 2.43 -26.07
N PRO A 271 5.40 1.62 -27.14
CA PRO A 271 6.02 2.07 -28.38
C PRO A 271 5.40 3.35 -28.97
N ASP A 272 4.09 3.54 -28.82
CA ASP A 272 3.40 4.73 -29.33
C ASP A 272 3.67 5.97 -28.46
N GLU A 273 3.71 5.82 -27.14
CA GLU A 273 4.13 6.89 -26.23
C GLU A 273 5.59 7.30 -26.45
N LEU A 274 6.48 6.35 -26.76
CA LEU A 274 7.88 6.65 -27.11
C LEU A 274 8.01 7.41 -28.44
N LYS A 275 7.13 7.15 -29.41
CA LYS A 275 7.05 7.95 -30.65
C LYS A 275 6.56 9.38 -30.38
N GLU A 276 5.58 9.54 -29.50
CA GLU A 276 5.08 10.85 -29.05
C GLU A 276 6.04 11.57 -28.09
N LYS A 277 7.02 10.84 -27.54
CA LYS A 277 8.08 11.25 -26.61
C LYS A 277 7.62 11.68 -25.23
N SER A 278 6.61 12.53 -25.10
CA SER A 278 6.30 13.20 -23.82
C SER A 278 4.80 13.33 -23.50
N ILE A 279 3.93 12.81 -24.38
CA ILE A 279 2.48 12.83 -24.22
C ILE A 279 1.99 11.38 -24.21
N SER A 280 1.16 11.05 -23.21
CA SER A 280 0.52 9.74 -23.12
C SER A 280 -0.98 9.91 -23.29
N ARG A 281 -1.52 9.22 -24.30
CA ARG A 281 -2.96 9.11 -24.59
C ARG A 281 -3.52 7.75 -24.18
N ARG A 282 -2.79 6.99 -23.36
CA ARG A 282 -3.12 5.61 -22.98
C ARG A 282 -4.53 5.45 -22.42
N TYR A 283 -5.00 6.46 -21.71
CA TYR A 283 -6.33 6.49 -21.08
C TYR A 283 -7.26 7.53 -21.71
N ALA A 284 -6.94 8.01 -22.92
CA ALA A 284 -7.78 8.97 -23.63
C ALA A 284 -9.16 8.36 -23.90
N GLY A 285 -10.23 9.13 -23.69
CA GLY A 285 -11.60 8.70 -23.95
C GLY A 285 -12.32 8.03 -22.77
N HIS A 286 -11.62 7.75 -21.67
CA HIS A 286 -12.28 7.22 -20.47
C HIS A 286 -12.98 8.34 -19.70
N GLN A 287 -14.31 8.24 -19.57
CA GLN A 287 -15.11 9.10 -18.70
C GLN A 287 -15.01 8.66 -17.23
N VAL A 288 -14.76 9.61 -16.32
CA VAL A 288 -14.53 9.32 -14.90
C VAL A 288 -15.37 10.20 -13.98
N GLN A 289 -15.87 9.61 -12.90
CA GLN A 289 -16.65 10.27 -11.86
C GLN A 289 -15.74 11.22 -11.04
N PRO A 290 -16.02 12.54 -11.00
CA PRO A 290 -15.13 13.51 -10.37
C PRO A 290 -14.87 13.23 -8.89
N ASN A 291 -15.94 13.03 -8.11
CA ASN A 291 -15.84 12.85 -6.65
C ASN A 291 -15.02 11.61 -6.27
N GLN A 292 -15.21 10.51 -7.00
CA GLN A 292 -14.49 9.27 -6.77
C GLN A 292 -13.03 9.38 -7.22
N THR A 293 -12.78 10.01 -8.38
CA THR A 293 -11.43 10.32 -8.88
C THR A 293 -10.63 11.13 -7.87
N LEU A 294 -11.22 12.21 -7.34
CA LEU A 294 -10.61 13.06 -6.33
C LEU A 294 -10.31 12.28 -5.03
N ALA A 295 -11.23 11.43 -4.59
CA ALA A 295 -11.04 10.62 -3.39
C ALA A 295 -9.86 9.63 -3.53
N LEU A 296 -9.75 8.97 -4.69
CA LEU A 296 -8.66 8.03 -4.98
C LEU A 296 -7.31 8.75 -5.03
N LEU A 297 -7.21 9.82 -5.81
CA LEU A 297 -5.96 10.52 -6.09
C LEU A 297 -5.44 11.35 -4.91
N LYS A 298 -6.33 11.94 -4.10
CA LYS A 298 -5.94 12.76 -2.92
C LYS A 298 -5.03 11.99 -1.96
N THR A 299 -5.30 10.70 -1.75
CA THR A 299 -4.51 9.87 -0.83
C THR A 299 -3.13 9.49 -1.36
N ARG A 300 -2.89 9.71 -2.66
CA ARG A 300 -1.71 9.38 -3.45
C ARG A 300 -0.86 10.62 -3.80
N GLY A 301 -1.18 11.78 -3.22
CA GLY A 301 -0.37 13.01 -3.35
C GLY A 301 -0.75 13.89 -4.54
N TRP A 302 -1.80 13.56 -5.27
CA TRP A 302 -2.36 14.44 -6.30
C TRP A 302 -3.14 15.59 -5.66
N LYS A 303 -3.15 16.72 -6.35
CA LYS A 303 -3.85 17.95 -5.97
C LYS A 303 -4.70 18.44 -7.13
N VAL A 304 -5.79 19.09 -6.78
CA VAL A 304 -6.60 19.85 -7.72
C VAL A 304 -5.93 21.20 -7.92
N ASP A 305 -5.66 21.52 -9.18
CA ASP A 305 -5.42 22.87 -9.67
C ASP A 305 -6.66 23.31 -10.44
N TYR A 306 -7.20 24.49 -10.11
CA TYR A 306 -8.44 24.96 -10.72
C TYR A 306 -8.23 25.51 -12.13
N GLU A 307 -6.99 25.81 -12.52
CA GLU A 307 -6.65 26.32 -13.85
C GLU A 307 -6.07 25.19 -14.73
N GLU A 308 -5.27 24.30 -14.14
CA GLU A 308 -4.47 23.32 -14.86
C GLU A 308 -4.91 21.86 -14.68
N GLY A 309 -5.97 21.61 -13.90
CA GLY A 309 -6.52 20.28 -13.65
C GLY A 309 -5.81 19.50 -12.53
N LEU A 310 -5.76 18.17 -12.64
CA LEU A 310 -5.19 17.31 -11.59
C LEU A 310 -3.69 17.15 -11.76
N GLN A 311 -2.92 17.46 -10.71
CA GLN A 311 -1.46 17.44 -10.77
C GLN A 311 -0.81 16.77 -9.55
N LYS A 312 0.39 16.22 -9.76
CA LYS A 312 1.24 15.66 -8.69
C LYS A 312 2.68 16.11 -8.90
N VAL A 313 3.30 16.61 -7.83
CA VAL A 313 4.62 17.25 -7.89
C VAL A 313 5.68 16.35 -7.27
N PHE A 314 6.77 16.13 -8.01
CA PHE A 314 7.95 15.36 -7.60
C PHE A 314 9.13 16.32 -7.40
N HIS A 315 9.16 16.98 -6.24
CA HIS A 315 10.13 18.05 -5.95
C HIS A 315 11.60 17.60 -6.01
N LYS A 316 11.91 16.36 -5.62
CA LYS A 316 13.28 15.82 -5.62
C LYS A 316 13.78 15.62 -7.05
N GLU A 317 12.90 15.21 -7.96
CA GLU A 317 13.19 14.94 -9.35
C GLU A 317 13.04 16.18 -10.25
N GLY A 318 12.41 17.24 -9.75
CA GLY A 318 12.33 18.52 -10.44
C GLY A 318 11.23 18.57 -11.51
N TYR A 319 10.22 17.71 -11.44
CA TYR A 319 9.09 17.73 -12.37
C TYR A 319 7.74 17.53 -11.69
N GLN A 320 6.67 17.86 -12.41
CA GLN A 320 5.29 17.60 -12.05
C GLN A 320 4.63 16.78 -13.16
N VAL A 321 3.63 15.98 -12.81
CA VAL A 321 2.74 15.35 -13.77
C VAL A 321 1.39 16.04 -13.73
N LYS A 322 0.80 16.23 -14.90
CA LYS A 322 -0.58 16.69 -15.08
C LYS A 322 -1.41 15.61 -15.76
N MET A 323 -2.64 15.46 -15.29
CA MET A 323 -3.67 14.65 -15.90
C MET A 323 -4.74 15.60 -16.45
N TYR A 324 -4.79 15.69 -17.77
CA TYR A 324 -5.76 16.50 -18.49
C TYR A 324 -7.03 15.70 -18.76
N ALA A 325 -8.16 16.36 -18.54
CA ALA A 325 -9.46 15.81 -18.86
C ALA A 325 -10.32 16.90 -19.50
N MET A 326 -10.97 16.55 -20.61
CA MET A 326 -11.94 17.41 -21.26
C MET A 326 -13.22 17.44 -20.44
N ALA A 327 -13.69 18.63 -20.12
CA ALA A 327 -14.99 18.89 -19.53
C ALA A 327 -15.72 19.92 -20.39
N ASP A 328 -17.02 19.74 -20.60
CA ASP A 328 -17.85 20.76 -21.24
C ASP A 328 -17.99 21.97 -20.30
N TRP A 329 -17.51 23.14 -20.72
CA TRP A 329 -17.59 24.37 -19.93
C TRP A 329 -19.03 24.88 -19.73
N PHE A 330 -20.00 24.37 -20.50
CA PHE A 330 -21.39 24.80 -20.45
C PHE A 330 -22.29 23.85 -19.65
N SER A 331 -21.78 22.68 -19.26
CA SER A 331 -22.52 21.68 -18.49
C SER A 331 -21.89 21.51 -17.11
N PRO A 332 -22.66 21.54 -16.00
CA PRO A 332 -22.11 21.21 -14.68
C PRO A 332 -21.46 19.83 -14.71
N ALA A 333 -20.35 19.63 -13.99
CA ALA A 333 -19.67 18.32 -13.93
C ALA A 333 -20.55 17.20 -13.33
N ASP A 334 -21.65 17.57 -12.67
CA ASP A 334 -22.72 16.67 -12.19
C ASP A 334 -23.71 16.26 -13.31
N VAL A 335 -23.61 16.86 -14.49
CA VAL A 335 -24.43 16.61 -15.69
C VAL A 335 -23.62 15.87 -16.77
N GLU A 336 -22.35 16.23 -16.98
CA GLU A 336 -21.43 15.52 -17.89
C GLU A 336 -20.09 15.25 -17.22
N ALA A 337 -19.69 13.98 -17.19
CA ALA A 337 -18.47 13.57 -16.53
C ALA A 337 -17.24 13.86 -17.41
N PRO A 338 -16.12 14.29 -16.80
CA PRO A 338 -14.91 14.60 -17.55
C PRO A 338 -14.33 13.35 -18.23
N THR A 339 -13.80 13.56 -19.43
CA THR A 339 -13.15 12.52 -20.24
C THR A 339 -11.65 12.72 -20.19
N LEU A 340 -10.91 11.71 -19.72
CA LEU A 340 -9.44 11.77 -19.70
C LEU A 340 -8.88 11.96 -21.12
N GLU A 341 -7.81 12.73 -21.26
CA GLU A 341 -7.15 12.99 -22.55
C GLU A 341 -5.67 12.63 -22.51
N THR A 342 -4.87 13.42 -21.79
CA THR A 342 -3.41 13.25 -21.77
C THR A 342 -2.83 13.20 -20.37
N ILE A 343 -1.70 12.49 -20.27
CA ILE A 343 -0.82 12.52 -19.11
C ILE A 343 0.53 13.04 -19.57
N GLU A 344 1.00 14.09 -18.91
CA GLU A 344 2.19 14.82 -19.33
C GLU A 344 3.06 15.17 -18.12
N PHE A 345 4.38 15.02 -18.29
CA PHE A 345 5.37 15.41 -17.27
C PHE A 345 6.02 16.72 -17.67
N HIS A 346 5.96 17.72 -16.79
CA HIS A 346 6.49 19.06 -17.02
C HIS A 346 7.62 19.36 -16.03
N SER A 347 8.69 19.99 -16.52
CA SER A 347 9.78 20.48 -15.67
C SER A 347 9.32 21.59 -14.73
N LEU A 348 9.71 21.54 -13.45
CA LEU A 348 9.42 22.60 -12.48
C LEU A 348 10.21 23.89 -12.73
N LYS A 349 11.25 23.83 -13.57
CA LYS A 349 12.13 24.97 -13.84
C LYS A 349 11.61 25.84 -14.97
N ASP A 350 11.18 25.23 -16.06
CA ASP A 350 10.80 25.90 -17.31
C ASP A 350 9.43 25.48 -17.86
N TYR A 351 8.71 24.60 -17.14
CA TYR A 351 7.35 24.15 -17.47
C TYR A 351 7.21 23.46 -18.84
N LYS A 352 8.32 22.96 -19.40
CA LYS A 352 8.31 22.21 -20.66
C LYS A 352 8.08 20.72 -20.42
N ASN A 353 7.45 20.07 -21.40
CA ASN A 353 7.28 18.63 -21.42
C ASN A 353 8.64 17.91 -21.40
N ILE A 354 8.73 16.88 -20.58
CA ILE A 354 9.91 16.03 -20.43
C ILE A 354 9.66 14.72 -21.19
N ALA A 355 10.67 14.23 -21.91
CA ALA A 355 10.56 12.95 -22.60
C ALA A 355 10.44 11.80 -21.60
N PHE A 356 9.64 10.78 -21.91
CA PHE A 356 9.44 9.62 -21.04
C PHE A 356 10.73 8.86 -20.72
N GLU A 357 11.72 8.92 -21.61
CA GLU A 357 13.06 8.34 -21.40
C GLU A 357 13.85 9.05 -20.29
N ASP A 358 13.56 10.34 -20.03
CA ASP A 358 14.19 11.14 -18.98
C ASP A 358 13.42 11.08 -17.65
N ILE A 359 12.23 10.47 -17.64
CA ILE A 359 11.43 10.26 -16.44
C ILE A 359 11.93 9.03 -15.70
N ASN A 360 12.01 9.12 -14.37
CA ASN A 360 12.37 7.96 -13.55
C ASN A 360 11.33 6.84 -13.79
N PRO A 361 11.73 5.64 -14.27
CA PRO A 361 10.78 4.59 -14.65
C PRO A 361 9.87 4.15 -13.50
N ARG A 362 10.35 4.22 -12.25
CA ARG A 362 9.53 3.98 -11.07
C ARG A 362 8.39 5.00 -10.97
N ILE A 363 8.71 6.28 -11.13
CA ILE A 363 7.71 7.34 -11.03
C ILE A 363 6.72 7.25 -12.19
N PHE A 364 7.19 7.01 -13.41
CA PHE A 364 6.29 6.76 -14.54
C PHE A 364 5.33 5.60 -14.23
N SER A 365 5.85 4.48 -13.74
CA SER A 365 5.04 3.31 -13.39
C SER A 365 3.96 3.65 -12.35
N GLU A 366 4.34 4.38 -11.30
CA GLU A 366 3.44 4.74 -10.21
C GLU A 366 2.37 5.77 -10.61
N VAL A 367 2.73 6.72 -11.49
CA VAL A 367 1.77 7.66 -12.07
C VAL A 367 0.75 6.91 -12.93
N MET A 368 1.21 6.05 -13.85
CA MET A 368 0.31 5.29 -14.71
C MET A 368 -0.58 4.34 -13.90
N ARG A 369 -0.05 3.79 -12.80
CA ARG A 369 -0.81 2.99 -11.85
C ARG A 369 -1.86 3.80 -11.08
N ASP A 370 -1.58 5.05 -10.74
CA ASP A 370 -2.55 5.95 -10.12
C ASP A 370 -3.71 6.23 -11.08
N ILE A 371 -3.43 6.44 -12.37
CA ILE A 371 -4.47 6.70 -13.38
C ILE A 371 -5.26 5.44 -13.73
N ASP A 372 -4.61 4.29 -13.84
CA ASP A 372 -5.28 3.00 -14.03
C ASP A 372 -6.31 2.71 -12.93
N LEU A 373 -5.96 3.03 -11.68
CA LEU A 373 -6.90 2.91 -10.56
C LEU A 373 -8.12 3.83 -10.73
N VAL A 374 -7.93 5.04 -11.26
CA VAL A 374 -9.03 5.97 -11.54
C VAL A 374 -9.92 5.40 -12.64
N VAL A 375 -9.33 4.94 -13.74
CA VAL A 375 -10.08 4.37 -14.88
C VAL A 375 -10.89 3.15 -14.47
N SER A 376 -10.33 2.26 -13.64
CA SER A 376 -11.02 1.04 -13.21
C SER A 376 -12.10 1.28 -12.15
N VAL A 377 -11.84 2.16 -11.17
CA VAL A 377 -12.73 2.34 -10.01
C VAL A 377 -13.73 3.47 -10.19
N ALA A 378 -13.34 4.55 -10.87
CA ALA A 378 -14.15 5.76 -11.01
C ALA A 378 -14.85 5.89 -12.37
N HIS A 379 -14.96 4.83 -13.17
CA HIS A 379 -15.65 4.92 -14.46
C HIS A 379 -17.15 5.26 -14.32
N VAL A 380 -17.67 6.06 -15.25
CA VAL A 380 -19.06 6.58 -15.22
C VAL A 380 -20.11 5.50 -15.44
N GLY A 381 -19.80 4.46 -16.21
CA GLY A 381 -20.69 3.33 -16.42
C GLY A 381 -20.87 2.41 -15.19
N GLY A 382 -20.10 2.61 -14.11
CA GLY A 382 -20.10 1.74 -12.91
C GLY A 382 -19.59 0.31 -13.15
N VAL A 383 -19.43 -0.08 -14.42
CA VAL A 383 -18.77 -1.29 -14.88
C VAL A 383 -17.33 -0.92 -15.24
N ASP A 384 -16.39 -1.68 -14.70
CA ASP A 384 -14.95 -1.56 -14.98
C ASP A 384 -14.72 -1.62 -16.51
N PRO A 385 -14.25 -0.54 -17.17
CA PRO A 385 -13.72 -0.65 -18.52
C PRO A 385 -12.55 -1.65 -18.43
N GLU A 386 -12.43 -2.56 -19.41
CA GLU A 386 -11.55 -3.73 -19.34
C GLU A 386 -10.27 -3.51 -18.50
N ALA A 387 -10.04 -4.38 -17.52
CA ALA A 387 -8.88 -4.27 -16.64
C ALA A 387 -7.58 -4.10 -17.46
N SER A 388 -6.69 -3.24 -16.99
CA SER A 388 -5.42 -2.99 -17.68
C SER A 388 -4.61 -4.26 -17.93
N HIS A 389 -3.82 -4.22 -19.00
CA HIS A 389 -2.88 -5.28 -19.34
C HIS A 389 -1.99 -5.66 -18.16
N SER A 390 -1.40 -4.69 -17.45
CA SER A 390 -0.55 -4.93 -16.29
C SER A 390 -1.30 -5.61 -15.12
N SER A 391 -2.59 -5.32 -14.94
CA SER A 391 -3.43 -6.01 -13.95
C SER A 391 -3.72 -7.46 -14.35
N ILE A 392 -3.98 -7.70 -15.64
CA ILE A 392 -4.19 -9.03 -16.21
C ILE A 392 -2.93 -9.88 -16.09
N GLU A 393 -1.75 -9.33 -16.43
CA GLU A 393 -0.45 -10.00 -16.30
C GLU A 393 -0.17 -10.40 -14.85
N MET A 394 -0.36 -9.47 -13.91
CA MET A 394 -0.17 -9.73 -12.47
C MET A 394 -1.09 -10.87 -11.99
N ARG A 395 -2.35 -10.89 -12.42
CA ARG A 395 -3.27 -12.00 -12.13
C ARG A 395 -2.82 -13.30 -12.81
N GLY A 396 -2.28 -13.25 -14.01
CA GLY A 396 -1.68 -14.42 -14.66
C GLY A 396 -0.55 -15.04 -13.83
N VAL A 397 0.32 -14.20 -13.25
CA VAL A 397 1.38 -14.65 -12.33
C VAL A 397 0.81 -15.31 -11.08
N LEU A 398 -0.13 -14.63 -10.40
CA LEU A 398 -0.79 -15.18 -9.21
C LEU A 398 -1.45 -16.53 -9.49
N LEU A 399 -2.09 -16.65 -10.65
CA LEU A 399 -2.76 -17.87 -11.06
C LEU A 399 -1.76 -18.98 -11.32
N ARG A 400 -0.67 -18.71 -12.04
CA ARG A 400 0.38 -19.70 -12.33
C ARG A 400 0.96 -20.30 -11.05
N GLU A 401 1.29 -19.45 -10.08
CA GLU A 401 1.83 -19.91 -8.78
C GLU A 401 0.78 -20.65 -7.94
N THR A 402 -0.47 -20.18 -7.96
CA THR A 402 -1.58 -20.87 -7.31
C THR A 402 -1.78 -22.28 -7.90
N LEU A 403 -1.86 -22.40 -9.22
CA LEU A 403 -2.01 -23.69 -9.91
C LEU A 403 -0.85 -24.64 -9.58
N ARG A 404 0.39 -24.12 -9.54
CA ARG A 404 1.58 -24.88 -9.14
C ARG A 404 1.46 -25.44 -7.73
N LEU A 405 1.10 -24.62 -6.74
CA LEU A 405 0.97 -25.05 -5.34
C LEU A 405 -0.18 -26.06 -5.14
N PHE A 406 -1.30 -25.85 -5.82
CA PHE A 406 -2.46 -26.75 -5.76
C PHE A 406 -2.31 -27.99 -6.67
N LYS A 407 -1.21 -28.09 -7.43
CA LYS A 407 -0.92 -29.18 -8.38
C LYS A 407 -2.03 -29.33 -9.45
N VAL A 408 -2.64 -28.23 -9.85
CA VAL A 408 -3.67 -28.18 -10.90
C VAL A 408 -2.97 -28.11 -12.25
N LYS A 409 -3.24 -29.10 -13.12
CA LYS A 409 -2.54 -29.26 -14.42
C LYS A 409 -3.43 -29.05 -15.63
N ASN A 410 -4.75 -29.00 -15.44
CA ASN A 410 -5.75 -28.87 -16.48
C ASN A 410 -6.14 -27.40 -16.75
N VAL A 411 -5.25 -26.45 -16.41
CA VAL A 411 -5.46 -25.03 -16.67
C VAL A 411 -4.26 -24.48 -17.42
N GLU A 412 -4.53 -23.82 -18.54
CA GLU A 412 -3.56 -23.12 -19.37
C GLU A 412 -3.90 -21.63 -19.39
N ILE A 413 -2.90 -20.78 -19.17
CA ILE A 413 -3.08 -19.32 -19.27
C ILE A 413 -2.72 -18.93 -20.70
N LYS A 414 -3.70 -18.44 -21.47
CA LYS A 414 -3.55 -17.99 -22.85
C LYS A 414 -4.07 -16.56 -22.98
N GLU A 415 -3.16 -15.63 -23.30
CA GLU A 415 -3.45 -14.19 -23.39
C GLU A 415 -4.15 -13.71 -22.10
N ASN A 416 -5.36 -13.15 -22.23
CA ASN A 416 -6.14 -12.59 -21.14
C ASN A 416 -7.02 -13.63 -20.42
N HIS A 417 -6.88 -14.92 -20.73
CA HIS A 417 -7.78 -15.98 -20.27
C HIS A 417 -7.04 -17.14 -19.59
N ALA A 418 -7.70 -17.74 -18.61
CA ALA A 418 -7.40 -19.07 -18.12
C ALA A 418 -8.32 -20.09 -18.81
N ILE A 419 -7.76 -20.94 -19.66
CA ILE A 419 -8.44 -22.02 -20.35
C ILE A 419 -8.37 -23.27 -19.47
N ILE A 420 -9.52 -23.86 -19.18
CA ILE A 420 -9.67 -24.94 -18.21
C ILE A 420 -10.25 -26.16 -18.92
N LYS A 421 -9.58 -27.30 -18.80
CA LYS A 421 -10.09 -28.60 -19.25
C LYS A 421 -10.77 -29.31 -18.09
N GLY A 422 -12.07 -29.12 -17.94
CA GLY A 422 -12.86 -29.76 -16.88
C GLY A 422 -13.20 -31.22 -17.20
N LYS A 423 -13.95 -31.86 -16.31
CA LYS A 423 -14.53 -33.19 -16.53
C LYS A 423 -15.98 -33.13 -17.03
N LEU A 424 -16.68 -32.03 -16.78
CA LEU A 424 -18.05 -31.79 -17.23
C LEU A 424 -18.11 -30.94 -18.50
N ALA A 425 -17.12 -30.06 -18.73
CA ALA A 425 -16.93 -29.29 -19.96
C ALA A 425 -15.55 -28.59 -19.95
N ASP A 426 -15.16 -27.99 -21.07
CA ASP A 426 -14.07 -27.02 -21.11
C ASP A 426 -14.58 -25.61 -20.78
N TYR A 427 -13.73 -24.78 -20.18
CA TYR A 427 -14.09 -23.41 -19.76
C TYR A 427 -13.01 -22.39 -20.10
N SER A 428 -13.41 -21.13 -20.11
CA SER A 428 -12.53 -19.95 -20.17
C SER A 428 -12.91 -18.97 -19.06
N VAL A 429 -11.93 -18.50 -18.30
CA VAL A 429 -12.10 -17.42 -17.32
C VAL A 429 -11.26 -16.22 -17.73
N HIS A 430 -11.89 -15.08 -17.98
CA HIS A 430 -11.19 -13.84 -18.32
C HIS A 430 -10.50 -13.25 -17.08
N LEU A 431 -9.19 -13.04 -17.14
CA LEU A 431 -8.36 -12.59 -16.01
C LEU A 431 -8.62 -11.13 -15.59
N GLY A 432 -9.12 -10.31 -16.51
CA GLY A 432 -9.58 -8.94 -16.23
C GLY A 432 -10.90 -8.88 -15.45
N SER A 433 -11.99 -9.39 -16.06
CA SER A 433 -13.36 -9.26 -15.54
C SER A 433 -13.79 -10.38 -14.58
N ALA A 434 -13.09 -11.52 -14.56
CA ALA A 434 -13.52 -12.78 -13.92
C ALA A 434 -14.78 -13.42 -14.53
N VAL A 435 -15.12 -13.03 -15.77
CA VAL A 435 -16.23 -13.64 -16.53
C VAL A 435 -15.86 -15.06 -16.94
N VAL A 436 -16.83 -15.98 -16.83
CA VAL A 436 -16.66 -17.39 -17.18
C VAL A 436 -17.49 -17.73 -18.41
N HIS A 437 -16.89 -18.46 -19.35
CA HIS A 437 -17.56 -19.08 -20.48
C HIS A 437 -17.29 -20.58 -20.49
N GLN A 438 -18.28 -21.36 -20.93
CA GLN A 438 -18.06 -22.73 -21.37
C GLN A 438 -17.52 -22.72 -22.82
N LEU A 439 -16.62 -23.64 -23.15
CA LEU A 439 -16.03 -23.81 -24.46
C LEU A 439 -16.44 -25.15 -25.11
N PRO A 440 -16.89 -25.15 -26.38
CA PRO A 440 -17.52 -24.00 -27.04
C PRO A 440 -18.82 -23.63 -26.31
N GLY A 441 -19.27 -22.39 -26.46
CA GLY A 441 -20.62 -22.02 -26.05
C GLY A 441 -20.70 -20.77 -25.19
N LYS A 442 -21.40 -20.89 -24.06
CA LYS A 442 -22.12 -19.78 -23.43
C LYS A 442 -21.49 -19.27 -22.15
N TYR A 443 -21.84 -18.04 -21.81
CA TYR A 443 -21.55 -17.40 -20.53
C TYR A 443 -22.14 -18.22 -19.36
N LEU A 444 -21.36 -18.35 -18.29
CA LEU A 444 -21.77 -18.96 -17.02
C LEU A 444 -21.83 -17.88 -15.93
N SER A 445 -23.03 -17.66 -15.39
CA SER A 445 -23.24 -16.72 -14.29
C SER A 445 -22.84 -17.37 -12.97
N VAL A 446 -21.67 -16.97 -12.46
CA VAL A 446 -21.16 -17.43 -11.16
C VAL A 446 -21.02 -16.21 -10.26
N LEU A 447 -21.90 -16.15 -9.25
CA LEU A 447 -21.90 -15.08 -8.28
C LEU A 447 -20.61 -15.15 -7.42
N PRO A 448 -19.93 -14.03 -7.22
CA PRO A 448 -18.76 -13.98 -6.36
C PRO A 448 -19.19 -14.10 -4.89
N ILE A 449 -18.95 -15.25 -4.26
CA ILE A 449 -19.23 -15.45 -2.83
C ILE A 449 -18.08 -14.86 -2.00
N HIS A 450 -18.05 -13.53 -1.91
CA HIS A 450 -17.01 -12.76 -1.22
C HIS A 450 -16.83 -13.14 0.26
N SER A 451 -17.88 -13.67 0.91
CA SER A 451 -17.87 -14.01 2.34
C SER A 451 -17.33 -15.41 2.66
N GLN A 452 -17.49 -16.40 1.78
CA GLN A 452 -17.04 -17.79 2.04
C GLN A 452 -15.57 -18.04 1.70
N HIS A 453 -14.97 -17.22 0.82
CA HIS A 453 -13.56 -17.35 0.44
C HIS A 453 -12.61 -16.38 1.16
N ARG A 454 -13.12 -15.43 1.97
CA ARG A 454 -12.29 -14.55 2.82
C ARG A 454 -11.41 -15.42 3.73
N GLY A 455 -10.12 -15.47 3.42
CA GLY A 455 -9.10 -16.22 4.17
C GLY A 455 -8.81 -17.65 3.68
N ARG A 456 -9.50 -18.17 2.65
CA ARG A 456 -9.22 -19.53 2.11
C ARG A 456 -8.15 -19.57 1.04
N LEU A 457 -7.98 -18.48 0.29
CA LEU A 457 -6.95 -18.37 -0.73
C LEU A 457 -5.81 -17.48 -0.22
N PHE A 458 -4.59 -18.00 -0.28
CA PHE A 458 -3.40 -17.24 0.06
C PHE A 458 -3.11 -16.21 -1.04
N LEU A 459 -3.04 -14.94 -0.66
CA LEU A 459 -2.46 -13.88 -1.47
C LEU A 459 -1.11 -13.47 -0.85
N PRO A 460 -0.05 -13.29 -1.66
CA PRO A 460 1.30 -13.00 -1.17
C PRO A 460 1.49 -11.54 -0.74
N PHE A 461 0.41 -10.79 -0.50
CA PHE A 461 0.40 -9.42 -0.03
C PHE A 461 -0.82 -9.14 0.86
N ALA A 462 -0.73 -8.11 1.69
CA ALA A 462 -1.77 -7.75 2.67
C ALA A 462 -2.80 -6.75 2.15
N ASP A 463 -2.66 -6.24 0.92
CA ASP A 463 -3.68 -5.39 0.28
C ASP A 463 -4.90 -6.24 -0.09
N GLU A 464 -6.10 -5.68 0.09
CA GLU A 464 -7.30 -6.34 -0.42
C GLU A 464 -7.31 -6.26 -1.95
N ASP A 465 -7.43 -7.41 -2.60
CA ASP A 465 -7.63 -7.50 -4.05
C ASP A 465 -8.79 -8.47 -4.35
N PRO A 466 -10.04 -8.01 -4.20
CA PRO A 466 -11.22 -8.85 -4.37
C PRO A 466 -11.31 -9.48 -5.76
N LYS A 467 -10.91 -8.73 -6.81
CA LYS A 467 -10.98 -9.20 -8.19
C LYS A 467 -9.97 -10.32 -8.45
N SER A 468 -8.73 -10.18 -7.97
CA SER A 468 -7.75 -11.27 -8.05
C SER A 468 -8.24 -12.51 -7.29
N ALA A 469 -8.79 -12.34 -6.08
CA ALA A 469 -9.36 -13.46 -5.32
C ALA A 469 -10.54 -14.14 -6.04
N GLU A 470 -11.40 -13.36 -6.70
CA GLU A 470 -12.52 -13.86 -7.50
C GLU A 470 -12.04 -14.72 -8.69
N VAL A 471 -11.09 -14.20 -9.48
CA VAL A 471 -10.50 -14.92 -10.63
C VAL A 471 -9.93 -16.27 -10.19
N MET A 472 -9.09 -16.28 -9.15
CA MET A 472 -8.48 -17.52 -8.66
C MET A 472 -9.53 -18.51 -8.16
N SER A 473 -10.54 -18.04 -7.43
CA SER A 473 -11.59 -18.90 -6.88
C SER A 473 -12.41 -19.55 -7.99
N LYS A 474 -12.78 -18.78 -9.04
CA LYS A 474 -13.51 -19.30 -10.20
C LYS A 474 -12.67 -20.31 -10.98
N VAL A 475 -11.39 -20.01 -11.23
CA VAL A 475 -10.51 -20.95 -11.95
C VAL A 475 -10.36 -22.26 -11.17
N LEU A 476 -10.12 -22.20 -9.86
CA LEU A 476 -10.01 -23.42 -9.02
C LEU A 476 -11.32 -24.20 -8.92
N LEU A 477 -12.48 -23.51 -8.90
CA LEU A 477 -13.81 -24.13 -8.90
C LEU A 477 -14.03 -24.95 -10.17
N PHE A 478 -13.79 -24.35 -11.35
CA PHE A 478 -13.99 -25.02 -12.64
C PHE A 478 -12.90 -26.02 -13.00
N ALA A 479 -11.68 -25.86 -12.47
CA ALA A 479 -10.64 -26.87 -12.62
C ALA A 479 -10.98 -28.20 -11.92
N LYS A 480 -11.96 -28.17 -11.00
CA LYS A 480 -12.51 -29.31 -10.28
C LYS A 480 -14.03 -29.34 -10.42
N ASP A 481 -14.51 -29.17 -11.65
CA ASP A 481 -15.93 -29.04 -11.94
C ASP A 481 -16.78 -30.25 -11.50
N ASP A 482 -16.18 -31.43 -11.40
CA ASP A 482 -16.81 -32.64 -10.85
C ASP A 482 -17.06 -32.59 -9.34
N GLU A 483 -16.38 -31.70 -8.61
CA GLU A 483 -16.59 -31.45 -7.18
C GLU A 483 -17.64 -30.35 -6.92
N ILE A 484 -18.16 -29.69 -7.96
CA ILE A 484 -19.16 -28.61 -7.81
C ILE A 484 -20.48 -29.21 -7.32
N GLN A 485 -20.98 -28.72 -6.18
CA GLN A 485 -22.25 -29.12 -5.59
C GLN A 485 -23.38 -28.10 -5.81
N ASP A 486 -23.04 -26.88 -6.24
CA ASP A 486 -24.02 -25.81 -6.41
C ASP A 486 -24.95 -26.09 -7.60
N PRO A 487 -26.25 -26.37 -7.38
CA PRO A 487 -27.17 -26.70 -8.46
C PRO A 487 -27.41 -25.53 -9.41
N THR A 488 -27.19 -24.28 -8.98
CA THR A 488 -27.33 -23.09 -9.83
C THR A 488 -26.22 -22.99 -10.86
N ILE A 489 -25.02 -23.50 -10.55
CA ILE A 489 -23.91 -23.57 -11.49
C ILE A 489 -24.07 -24.81 -12.38
N LEU A 490 -24.36 -25.96 -11.78
CA LEU A 490 -24.49 -27.23 -12.51
C LEU A 490 -25.60 -27.21 -13.57
N SER A 491 -26.71 -26.49 -13.33
CA SER A 491 -27.81 -26.37 -14.32
C SER A 491 -27.44 -25.51 -15.53
N GLN A 492 -26.41 -24.66 -15.42
CA GLN A 492 -25.92 -23.84 -16.52
C GLN A 492 -24.94 -24.61 -17.43
N ILE A 493 -24.22 -25.60 -16.90
CA ILE A 493 -23.20 -26.36 -17.64
C ILE A 493 -23.87 -27.32 -18.61
N ASP A 494 -23.57 -27.16 -19.90
CA ASP A 494 -23.99 -28.07 -20.94
C ASP A 494 -22.97 -29.22 -21.08
N LYS A 495 -23.32 -30.39 -20.55
CA LYS A 495 -22.44 -31.57 -20.48
C LYS A 495 -22.33 -32.33 -21.80
N THR A 496 -23.01 -31.87 -22.85
CA THR A 496 -22.99 -32.54 -24.16
C THR A 496 -21.66 -32.35 -24.89
N TYR A 497 -20.85 -31.38 -24.45
CA TYR A 497 -19.54 -31.04 -25.00
C TYR A 497 -18.36 -31.50 -24.12
N ALA A 498 -18.60 -32.43 -23.19
CA ALA A 498 -17.61 -32.97 -22.25
C ALA A 498 -16.60 -33.93 -22.89
#